data_AF-F0S987-F1
#
_entry.id   AF-F0S987-F1
#
_cell.length_a   1.000
_cell.length_b   1.000
_cell.length_c   1.000
_cell.angle_alpha   90.00
_cell.angle_beta   90.00
_cell.angle_gamma   90.00
#
_symmetry.space_group_name_H-M   'P 1'
#
loop_
_entity.id
_entity.type
_entity.pdbx_description
1 polymer ?
#
loop_
_entity_poly.entity_id
_entity_poly.type
_entity_poly.pdbx_seq_one_letter_code
_entity_poly.pdbx_strand_id
1 'polypeptide(L)'
;MNQKLYKNYADDIAQYLRQGKKNDINKSFSTGQLNEGKSSNIELRWLDRTKNEADFLSLSALDTVTSYDTKYHEKLGAHPSFNHLKGTKKVEHHYIVSMFIDVRNSTGLFKKYTPEVVANICRTIQLAAIHTCWYFDGYIHRLQGDGLMVYFGGKGTAKQKAIDNALLAASFVNYFVKNDLKNLFDEQGVNRIYTRIGIDFGDDEDTIWHDTGAGECSEVTTTSLHTSLASKLQSQAESNGIVVGHHVYQLKLTHEDYFKYKKYKKDGVEKDYIYEIPDEGFRYKQYDFNWERYLKNHPLITTDEEGNLILSGNPKHNSTHINTFIPQLEKNVEQYKPYLK
;
A
#
# COMPACT_ATOMS: atom_id res chain seq x y z
N MET A 1 25.98 6.57 -5.05
CA MET A 1 24.88 5.62 -4.81
C MET A 1 23.64 6.47 -4.60
N ASN A 2 22.72 6.49 -5.56
CA ASN A 2 21.47 7.22 -5.38
C ASN A 2 20.67 6.58 -4.23
N GLN A 3 20.02 7.42 -3.44
CA GLN A 3 19.28 7.00 -2.26
C GLN A 3 17.97 6.34 -2.68
N LYS A 4 17.68 5.11 -2.19
CA LYS A 4 16.37 4.47 -2.40
C LYS A 4 15.25 5.38 -1.92
N LEU A 5 14.14 5.45 -2.65
CA LEU A 5 12.98 6.28 -2.29
C LEU A 5 12.41 5.88 -0.92
N TYR A 6 12.37 4.57 -0.62
CA TYR A 6 11.91 4.02 0.65
C TYR A 6 13.07 3.49 1.50
N LYS A 7 14.19 4.21 1.54
CA LYS A 7 15.42 3.74 2.20
C LYS A 7 15.19 3.26 3.64
N ASN A 8 14.50 4.02 4.48
CA ASN A 8 14.30 3.66 5.88
C ASN A 8 13.60 2.30 6.05
N TYR A 9 12.51 2.10 5.29
CA TYR A 9 11.75 0.84 5.28
C TYR A 9 12.58 -0.32 4.74
N ALA A 10 13.36 -0.09 3.68
CA ALA A 10 14.24 -1.10 3.10
C ALA A 10 15.35 -1.52 4.08
N ASP A 11 15.92 -0.57 4.82
CA ASP A 11 16.97 -0.82 5.81
C ASP A 11 16.43 -1.61 7.02
N ASP A 12 15.23 -1.28 7.48
CA ASP A 12 14.52 -2.05 8.51
C ASP A 12 14.31 -3.51 8.10
N ILE A 13 13.77 -3.73 6.89
CA ILE A 13 13.56 -5.08 6.36
C ILE A 13 14.89 -5.83 6.26
N ALA A 14 15.95 -5.17 5.74
CA ALA A 14 17.29 -5.75 5.67
C ALA A 14 17.82 -6.13 7.06
N GLN A 15 17.56 -5.32 8.09
CA GLN A 15 17.92 -5.63 9.46
C GLN A 15 17.19 -6.88 9.98
N TYR A 16 15.87 -6.97 9.78
CA TYR A 16 15.09 -8.13 10.22
C TYR A 16 15.53 -9.42 9.52
N LEU A 17 15.81 -9.36 8.21
CA LEU A 17 16.32 -10.49 7.44
C LEU A 17 17.69 -10.98 7.95
N ARG A 18 18.56 -10.08 8.42
CA ARG A 18 19.86 -10.44 9.02
C ARG A 18 19.72 -11.10 10.39
N GLN A 19 18.73 -10.71 11.19
CA GLN A 19 18.62 -11.09 12.60
C GLN A 19 18.05 -12.50 12.85
N GLY A 20 17.28 -13.10 11.94
CA GLY A 20 16.45 -14.25 12.30
C GLY A 20 16.44 -15.45 11.36
N LYS A 21 17.60 -15.94 10.91
CA LYS A 21 17.65 -17.30 10.35
C LYS A 21 17.21 -18.27 11.44
N LYS A 22 16.17 -19.08 11.20
CA LYS A 22 15.90 -20.27 12.02
C LYS A 22 17.22 -21.04 12.10
N ASN A 23 17.79 -21.16 13.29
CA ASN A 23 18.94 -22.04 13.49
C ASN A 23 18.54 -23.42 12.96
N ASP A 24 19.34 -23.98 12.05
CA ASP A 24 19.29 -25.41 11.79
C ASP A 24 19.56 -26.09 13.13
N ILE A 25 18.50 -26.50 13.81
CA ILE A 25 18.58 -27.52 14.86
C ILE A 25 18.87 -28.82 14.11
N ASN A 26 20.09 -28.90 13.57
CA ASN A 26 20.64 -30.15 13.09
C ASN A 26 20.73 -31.06 14.30
N LYS A 27 20.13 -32.23 14.12
CA LYS A 27 20.36 -33.45 14.90
C LYS A 27 21.86 -33.65 15.09
N SER A 28 22.39 -33.16 16.20
CA SER A 28 23.70 -33.53 16.74
C SER A 28 23.48 -33.96 18.18
N PHE A 29 23.46 -35.27 18.38
CA PHE A 29 23.60 -35.87 19.71
C PHE A 29 24.99 -35.53 20.23
N SER A 30 25.10 -34.44 20.99
CA SER A 30 26.26 -34.18 21.84
C SER A 30 25.77 -33.55 23.14
N THR A 31 25.81 -34.34 24.20
CA THR A 31 25.76 -33.91 25.60
C THR A 31 26.78 -32.81 25.83
N GLY A 32 26.32 -31.57 26.03
CA GLY A 32 27.19 -30.45 26.37
C GLY A 32 26.44 -29.13 26.34
N GLN A 33 26.11 -28.64 27.54
CA GLN A 33 25.64 -27.29 27.88
C GLN A 33 24.62 -26.65 26.92
N LEU A 34 23.37 -26.57 27.41
CA LEU A 34 22.36 -25.65 26.92
C LEU A 34 22.92 -24.21 27.01
N ASN A 35 23.58 -23.75 25.95
CA ASN A 35 23.65 -22.33 25.69
C ASN A 35 22.21 -21.91 25.38
N GLU A 36 21.57 -21.27 26.35
CA GLU A 36 20.42 -20.42 26.12
C GLU A 36 20.83 -19.43 25.02
N GLY A 37 20.52 -19.78 23.78
CA GLY A 37 20.63 -18.85 22.67
C GLY A 37 19.83 -17.64 23.09
N LYS A 38 20.51 -16.50 23.23
CA LYS A 38 19.86 -15.20 23.44
C LYS A 38 18.72 -15.12 22.44
N SER A 39 17.49 -15.36 22.90
CA SER A 39 16.32 -14.77 22.27
C SER A 39 16.61 -13.29 22.34
N SER A 40 17.16 -12.74 21.26
CA SER A 40 17.06 -11.31 21.04
C SER A 40 15.57 -11.04 21.22
N ASN A 41 15.21 -10.32 22.28
CA ASN A 41 13.88 -9.78 22.42
C ASN A 41 13.70 -8.91 21.18
N ILE A 42 13.12 -9.46 20.11
CA ILE A 42 12.69 -8.72 18.94
C ILE A 42 11.49 -7.95 19.46
N GLU A 43 11.80 -6.82 20.08
CA GLU A 43 10.82 -5.99 20.72
C GLU A 43 9.91 -5.45 19.61
N LEU A 44 8.67 -5.87 19.71
CA LEU A 44 7.57 -5.48 18.89
C LEU A 44 7.25 -3.99 19.17
N ARG A 45 8.11 -3.09 18.67
CA ARG A 45 8.03 -1.63 18.91
C ARG A 45 6.98 -0.99 17.99
N TRP A 46 5.71 -1.31 18.21
CA TRP A 46 4.58 -0.82 17.41
C TRP A 46 4.22 0.65 17.66
N LEU A 47 4.68 1.19 18.79
CA LEU A 47 4.27 2.48 19.33
C LEU A 47 5.36 3.56 19.26
N ASP A 48 6.47 3.30 18.57
CA ASP A 48 7.52 4.30 18.38
C ASP A 48 7.02 5.38 17.40
N ARG A 49 6.33 6.38 17.96
CA ARG A 49 5.80 7.51 17.20
C ARG A 49 6.92 8.21 16.47
N THR A 50 8.01 8.55 17.14
CA THR A 50 9.17 9.23 16.56
C THR A 50 9.72 8.48 15.34
N LYS A 51 9.79 7.14 15.40
CA LYS A 51 10.21 6.35 14.24
C LYS A 51 9.22 6.41 13.10
N ASN A 52 7.92 6.16 13.36
CA ASN A 52 6.90 6.22 12.31
C ASN A 52 6.88 7.60 11.62
N GLU A 53 7.05 8.65 12.43
CA GLU A 53 7.18 10.03 11.99
C GLU A 53 8.39 10.23 11.07
N ALA A 54 9.58 9.78 11.48
CA ALA A 54 10.79 9.84 10.66
C ALA A 54 10.66 9.03 9.35
N ASP A 55 10.04 7.85 9.41
CA ASP A 55 9.77 7.00 8.26
C ASP A 55 8.81 7.66 7.28
N PHE A 56 7.74 8.29 7.77
CA PHE A 56 6.83 9.08 6.94
C PHE A 56 7.57 10.22 6.25
N LEU A 57 8.32 11.03 7.01
CA LEU A 57 9.08 12.17 6.46
C LEU A 57 10.14 11.77 5.43
N SER A 58 10.69 10.55 5.53
CA SER A 58 11.63 10.04 4.53
C SER A 58 11.02 9.93 3.12
N LEU A 59 9.69 9.95 3.00
CA LEU A 59 8.95 9.95 1.74
C LEU A 59 8.57 11.35 1.25
N SER A 60 9.11 12.44 1.82
CA SER A 60 8.79 13.82 1.42
C SER A 60 9.04 14.13 -0.06
N ALA A 61 9.88 13.36 -0.74
CA ALA A 61 10.02 13.46 -2.19
C ALA A 61 8.66 13.28 -2.93
N LEU A 62 7.74 12.49 -2.38
CA LEU A 62 6.38 12.31 -2.93
C LEU A 62 5.57 13.61 -2.94
N ASP A 63 5.90 14.60 -2.09
CA ASP A 63 5.25 15.93 -2.08
C ASP A 63 5.33 16.65 -3.41
N THR A 64 6.36 16.35 -4.20
CA THR A 64 6.57 16.96 -5.51
C THR A 64 5.52 16.51 -6.52
N VAL A 65 4.97 15.31 -6.38
CA VAL A 65 4.01 14.70 -7.32
C VAL A 65 2.58 14.68 -6.79
N THR A 66 2.36 15.04 -5.52
CA THR A 66 1.02 15.24 -4.96
C THR A 66 0.60 16.71 -5.01
N SER A 67 -0.71 16.95 -4.91
CA SER A 67 -1.30 18.30 -4.86
C SER A 67 -1.96 18.61 -3.52
N TYR A 68 -1.88 17.68 -2.56
CA TYR A 68 -2.51 17.79 -1.25
C TYR A 68 -1.48 18.15 -0.18
N ASP A 69 -1.94 18.81 0.87
CA ASP A 69 -1.19 18.87 2.11
C ASP A 69 -1.13 17.46 2.70
N THR A 70 0.06 17.04 3.10
CA THR A 70 0.30 15.69 3.60
C THR A 70 -0.46 15.42 4.89
N LYS A 71 -1.16 14.29 4.88
CA LYS A 71 -1.83 13.77 6.07
C LYS A 71 -0.83 12.99 6.91
N TYR A 72 -0.66 13.43 8.15
CA TYR A 72 0.33 12.83 9.05
C TYR A 72 -0.29 11.83 10.03
N HIS A 73 -1.56 12.02 10.40
CA HIS A 73 -2.25 11.21 11.39
C HIS A 73 -3.71 11.02 10.99
N GLU A 74 -3.95 10.08 10.09
CA GLU A 74 -5.31 9.61 9.80
C GLU A 74 -5.71 8.46 10.71
N LYS A 75 -6.99 8.45 11.10
CA LYS A 75 -7.56 7.33 11.84
C LYS A 75 -7.94 6.21 10.88
N LEU A 76 -7.65 4.98 11.25
CA LEU A 76 -8.19 3.80 10.59
C LEU A 76 -9.73 3.82 10.66
N GLY A 77 -10.39 3.46 9.57
CA GLY A 77 -11.84 3.20 9.57
C GLY A 77 -12.63 4.16 8.69
N ALA A 78 -13.61 4.83 9.29
CA ALA A 78 -14.56 5.65 8.55
C ALA A 78 -13.89 6.84 7.85
N HIS A 79 -14.24 7.04 6.59
CA HIS A 79 -13.80 8.22 5.83
C HIS A 79 -14.36 9.51 6.49
N PRO A 80 -13.54 10.56 6.72
CA PRO A 80 -13.96 11.75 7.46
C PRO A 80 -15.24 12.43 6.95
N SER A 81 -15.41 12.51 5.62
CA SER A 81 -16.61 13.09 4.99
C SER A 81 -17.93 12.38 5.31
N PHE A 82 -17.88 11.16 5.85
CA PHE A 82 -19.05 10.32 6.12
C PHE A 82 -19.13 9.82 7.57
N ASN A 83 -18.15 10.18 8.42
CA ASN A 83 -18.07 9.68 9.80
C ASN A 83 -19.29 10.04 10.66
N HIS A 84 -20.03 11.09 10.29
CA HIS A 84 -21.29 11.49 10.94
C HIS A 84 -22.45 10.50 10.74
N LEU A 85 -22.30 9.50 9.86
CA LEU A 85 -23.29 8.45 9.66
C LEU A 85 -23.25 7.36 10.73
N LYS A 86 -22.13 7.25 11.47
CA LYS A 86 -21.92 6.24 12.53
C LYS A 86 -23.03 6.32 13.58
N GLY A 87 -23.63 5.17 13.91
CA GLY A 87 -24.72 5.06 14.87
C GLY A 87 -26.07 5.62 14.39
N THR A 88 -26.17 6.01 13.12
CA THR A 88 -27.40 6.54 12.53
C THR A 88 -28.02 5.55 11.54
N LYS A 89 -29.29 5.77 11.17
CA LYS A 89 -29.98 5.04 10.09
C LYS A 89 -29.91 5.77 8.74
N LYS A 90 -29.07 6.81 8.63
CA LYS A 90 -28.97 7.64 7.43
C LYS A 90 -28.09 6.96 6.39
N VAL A 91 -28.38 7.26 5.13
CA VAL A 91 -27.63 6.79 3.96
C VAL A 91 -27.30 8.01 3.12
N GLU A 92 -26.11 8.04 2.54
CA GLU A 92 -25.69 9.07 1.59
C GLU A 92 -25.17 8.45 0.31
N HIS A 93 -25.69 8.87 -0.84
CA HIS A 93 -25.12 8.56 -2.14
C HIS A 93 -23.91 9.45 -2.40
N HIS A 94 -22.76 8.84 -2.64
CA HIS A 94 -21.55 9.58 -3.00
C HIS A 94 -20.49 8.64 -3.58
N TYR A 95 -19.86 9.08 -4.67
CA TYR A 95 -18.81 8.33 -5.35
C TYR A 95 -17.64 8.01 -4.41
N ILE A 96 -16.93 6.93 -4.71
CA ILE A 96 -15.61 6.69 -4.14
C ILE A 96 -14.75 5.82 -5.05
N VAL A 97 -13.43 6.03 -5.00
CA VAL A 97 -12.47 5.05 -5.53
C VAL A 97 -12.09 4.09 -4.40
N SER A 98 -12.29 2.80 -4.62
CA SER A 98 -11.92 1.73 -3.69
C SER A 98 -10.66 1.03 -4.20
N MET A 99 -9.66 0.89 -3.32
CA MET A 99 -8.42 0.18 -3.60
C MET A 99 -8.19 -0.94 -2.59
N PHE A 100 -7.81 -2.11 -3.08
CA PHE A 100 -7.35 -3.24 -2.27
C PHE A 100 -5.90 -3.56 -2.60
N ILE A 101 -5.06 -3.66 -1.57
CA ILE A 101 -3.66 -4.08 -1.66
C ILE A 101 -3.52 -5.40 -0.90
N ASP A 102 -2.89 -6.38 -1.51
CA ASP A 102 -2.55 -7.67 -0.91
C ASP A 102 -1.05 -7.92 -1.01
N VAL A 103 -0.45 -8.44 0.06
CA VAL A 103 0.97 -8.80 0.12
C VAL A 103 1.10 -10.30 -0.07
N ARG A 104 1.55 -10.71 -1.26
CA ARG A 104 1.67 -12.12 -1.63
C ARG A 104 3.01 -12.71 -1.19
N ASN A 105 2.96 -14.02 -0.93
CA ASN A 105 4.12 -14.86 -0.63
C ASN A 105 4.82 -14.51 0.70
N SER A 106 4.19 -13.72 1.56
CA SER A 106 4.61 -13.49 2.96
C SER A 106 4.68 -14.80 3.75
N THR A 107 3.75 -15.73 3.50
CA THR A 107 3.76 -17.07 4.09
C THR A 107 5.00 -17.90 3.74
N GLY A 108 5.63 -17.63 2.60
CA GLY A 108 6.87 -18.27 2.19
C GLY A 108 8.06 -17.95 3.12
N LEU A 109 8.02 -16.81 3.80
CA LEU A 109 9.09 -16.37 4.71
C LEU A 109 9.21 -17.26 5.95
N PHE A 110 8.12 -17.86 6.42
CA PHE A 110 8.13 -18.77 7.59
C PHE A 110 8.99 -20.02 7.38
N LYS A 111 9.37 -20.34 6.13
CA LYS A 111 10.32 -21.41 5.84
C LYS A 111 11.69 -21.14 6.46
N LYS A 112 12.11 -19.88 6.54
CA LYS A 112 13.46 -19.48 6.97
C LYS A 112 13.48 -18.57 8.19
N TYR A 113 12.42 -17.81 8.44
CA TYR A 113 12.35 -16.82 9.51
C TYR A 113 11.36 -17.21 10.60
N THR A 114 11.55 -16.65 11.80
CA THR A 114 10.61 -16.80 12.92
C THR A 114 9.36 -15.93 12.69
N PRO A 115 8.23 -16.23 13.35
CA PRO A 115 7.03 -15.41 13.24
C PRO A 115 7.23 -13.93 13.55
N GLU A 116 8.09 -13.58 14.50
CA GLU A 116 8.41 -12.20 14.89
C GLU A 116 9.11 -11.44 13.77
N VAL A 117 10.06 -12.08 13.08
CA VAL A 117 10.73 -11.49 11.91
C VAL A 117 9.76 -11.32 10.76
N VAL A 118 8.93 -12.33 10.47
CA VAL A 118 7.92 -12.24 9.40
C VAL A 118 6.91 -11.12 9.71
N ALA A 119 6.44 -11.03 10.96
CA ALA A 119 5.51 -10.00 11.38
C ALA A 119 6.10 -8.59 11.19
N ASN A 120 7.37 -8.39 11.56
CA ASN A 120 8.04 -7.11 11.36
C ASN A 120 8.24 -6.76 9.88
N ILE A 121 8.59 -7.72 9.03
CA ILE A 121 8.71 -7.49 7.58
C ILE A 121 7.36 -7.11 6.98
N CYS A 122 6.31 -7.89 7.24
CA CYS A 122 4.96 -7.60 6.75
C CYS A 122 4.46 -6.24 7.24
N ARG A 123 4.71 -5.92 8.51
CA ARG A 123 4.38 -4.60 9.07
C ARG A 123 5.12 -3.49 8.36
N THR A 124 6.43 -3.58 8.15
CA THR A 124 7.18 -2.51 7.49
C THR A 124 6.67 -2.27 6.07
N ILE A 125 6.27 -3.33 5.36
CA ILE A 125 5.62 -3.21 4.04
C ILE A 125 4.24 -2.54 4.16
N GLN A 126 3.42 -2.96 5.12
CA GLN A 126 2.11 -2.36 5.36
C GLN A 126 2.24 -0.87 5.76
N LEU A 127 3.23 -0.51 6.58
CA LEU A 127 3.51 0.87 7.00
C LEU A 127 3.93 1.74 5.83
N ALA A 128 4.84 1.24 4.97
CA ALA A 128 5.19 1.94 3.74
C ALA A 128 3.95 2.19 2.87
N ALA A 129 3.10 1.18 2.69
CA ALA A 129 1.87 1.33 1.92
C ALA A 129 0.87 2.34 2.54
N ILE A 130 0.71 2.34 3.86
CA ILE A 130 -0.13 3.32 4.59
C ILE A 130 0.39 4.74 4.33
N HIS A 131 1.69 4.97 4.58
CA HIS A 131 2.29 6.28 4.42
C HIS A 131 2.20 6.77 2.98
N THR A 132 2.51 5.91 1.99
CA THR A 132 2.32 6.24 0.56
C THR A 132 0.87 6.66 0.28
N CYS A 133 -0.12 5.90 0.77
CA CYS A 133 -1.53 6.27 0.56
C CYS A 133 -1.87 7.64 1.16
N TRP A 134 -1.35 7.97 2.34
CA TRP A 134 -1.57 9.28 2.97
C TRP A 134 -0.99 10.45 2.18
N TYR A 135 0.16 10.29 1.53
CA TYR A 135 0.73 11.29 0.61
C TYR A 135 -0.18 11.60 -0.59
N PHE A 136 -1.03 10.65 -0.98
CA PHE A 136 -1.98 10.77 -2.09
C PHE A 136 -3.43 10.89 -1.61
N ASP A 137 -3.68 11.47 -0.42
CA ASP A 137 -5.04 11.72 0.10
C ASP A 137 -5.87 10.43 0.33
N GLY A 138 -5.23 9.27 0.45
CA GLY A 138 -5.88 7.99 0.72
C GLY A 138 -6.31 7.83 2.18
N TYR A 139 -7.48 7.22 2.40
CA TYR A 139 -8.02 6.92 3.72
C TYR A 139 -8.02 5.41 3.94
N ILE A 140 -7.23 4.96 4.92
CA ILE A 140 -7.14 3.53 5.24
C ILE A 140 -8.42 3.11 5.96
N HIS A 141 -9.26 2.33 5.28
CA HIS A 141 -10.52 1.85 5.84
C HIS A 141 -10.31 0.62 6.72
N ARG A 142 -9.56 -0.37 6.21
CA ARG A 142 -9.28 -1.62 6.95
C ARG A 142 -7.88 -2.12 6.70
N LEU A 143 -7.31 -2.74 7.73
CA LEU A 143 -6.18 -3.65 7.62
C LEU A 143 -6.72 -5.08 7.64
N GLN A 144 -6.42 -5.88 6.62
CA GLN A 144 -6.89 -7.25 6.49
C GLN A 144 -5.70 -8.18 6.35
N GLY A 145 -5.23 -8.74 7.47
CA GLY A 145 -3.96 -9.44 7.51
C GLY A 145 -2.81 -8.50 7.16
N ASP A 146 -2.04 -8.85 6.13
CA ASP A 146 -0.97 -8.04 5.55
C ASP A 146 -1.46 -7.11 4.41
N GLY A 147 -2.75 -7.16 4.07
CA GLY A 147 -3.38 -6.30 3.07
C GLY A 147 -4.05 -5.04 3.63
N LEU A 148 -4.49 -4.17 2.72
CA LEU A 148 -5.15 -2.91 3.02
C LEU A 148 -6.39 -2.71 2.14
N MET A 149 -7.42 -2.11 2.71
CA MET A 149 -8.53 -1.50 1.99
C MET A 149 -8.47 0.01 2.16
N VAL A 150 -8.46 0.74 1.05
CA VAL A 150 -8.21 2.19 1.02
C VAL A 150 -9.27 2.87 0.16
N TYR A 151 -9.74 4.03 0.62
CA TYR A 151 -10.61 4.92 -0.16
C TYR A 151 -9.84 6.15 -0.65
N PHE A 152 -10.17 6.62 -1.85
CA PHE A 152 -9.74 7.92 -2.36
C PHE A 152 -10.94 8.71 -2.87
N GLY A 153 -10.96 10.02 -2.60
CA GLY A 153 -12.05 10.92 -2.98
C GLY A 153 -12.87 11.39 -1.79
N GLY A 154 -14.19 11.35 -1.91
CA GLY A 154 -15.12 11.91 -0.92
C GLY A 154 -15.48 13.37 -1.18
N LYS A 155 -16.24 13.96 -0.25
CA LYS A 155 -16.79 15.32 -0.41
C LYS A 155 -15.67 16.34 -0.60
N GLY A 156 -15.77 17.14 -1.67
CA GLY A 156 -14.82 18.22 -1.97
C GLY A 156 -13.64 17.82 -2.86
N THR A 157 -13.49 16.53 -3.18
CA THR A 157 -12.49 16.05 -4.15
C THR A 157 -13.15 15.81 -5.51
N ALA A 158 -12.45 16.10 -6.60
CA ALA A 158 -12.92 15.76 -7.94
C ALA A 158 -12.69 14.27 -8.27
N LYS A 159 -13.66 13.61 -8.92
CA LYS A 159 -13.59 12.18 -9.32
C LYS A 159 -12.28 11.83 -10.03
N GLN A 160 -11.90 12.66 -11.01
CA GLN A 160 -10.68 12.46 -11.79
C GLN A 160 -9.42 12.48 -10.90
N LYS A 161 -9.38 13.41 -9.93
CA LYS A 161 -8.26 13.57 -9.00
C LYS A 161 -8.17 12.40 -8.03
N ALA A 162 -9.31 11.91 -7.53
CA ALA A 162 -9.36 10.71 -6.69
C ALA A 162 -8.78 9.48 -7.41
N ILE A 163 -9.10 9.32 -8.70
CA ILE A 163 -8.55 8.25 -9.54
C ILE A 163 -7.04 8.42 -9.73
N ASP A 164 -6.56 9.62 -10.08
CA ASP A 164 -5.12 9.89 -10.23
C ASP A 164 -4.34 9.58 -8.96
N ASN A 165 -4.87 10.02 -7.82
CA ASN A 165 -4.28 9.75 -6.52
C ASN A 165 -4.19 8.24 -6.22
N ALA A 166 -5.27 7.48 -6.48
CA ALA A 166 -5.27 6.03 -6.30
C ALA A 166 -4.25 5.33 -7.21
N LEU A 167 -4.18 5.71 -8.48
CA LEU A 167 -3.23 5.15 -9.44
C LEU A 167 -1.78 5.48 -9.06
N LEU A 168 -1.48 6.72 -8.66
CA LEU A 168 -0.15 7.12 -8.21
C LEU A 168 0.24 6.37 -6.93
N ALA A 169 -0.62 6.34 -5.90
CA ALA A 169 -0.36 5.63 -4.67
C ALA A 169 -0.04 4.15 -4.92
N ALA A 170 -0.89 3.47 -5.70
CA ALA A 170 -0.69 2.08 -6.05
C ALA A 170 0.61 1.84 -6.84
N SER A 171 0.94 2.75 -7.76
CA SER A 171 2.18 2.69 -8.54
C SER A 171 3.42 2.80 -7.64
N PHE A 172 3.41 3.73 -6.67
CA PHE A 172 4.52 3.91 -5.73
C PHE A 172 4.66 2.77 -4.72
N VAL A 173 3.54 2.18 -4.26
CA VAL A 173 3.57 0.95 -3.45
C VAL A 173 4.22 -0.19 -4.23
N ASN A 174 3.84 -0.39 -5.50
CA ASN A 174 4.47 -1.40 -6.34
C ASN A 174 5.95 -1.07 -6.63
N TYR A 175 6.30 0.20 -6.80
CA TYR A 175 7.70 0.62 -6.97
C TYR A 175 8.55 0.20 -5.77
N PHE A 176 8.08 0.47 -4.55
CA PHE A 176 8.78 0.07 -3.33
C PHE A 176 9.06 -1.44 -3.30
N VAL A 177 8.02 -2.25 -3.48
CA VAL A 177 8.14 -3.71 -3.36
C VAL A 177 8.92 -4.31 -4.52
N LYS A 178 8.76 -3.79 -5.74
CA LYS A 178 9.45 -4.32 -6.94
C LYS A 178 10.91 -3.91 -7.03
N ASN A 179 11.25 -2.67 -6.67
CA ASN A 179 12.57 -2.09 -6.93
C ASN A 179 13.39 -1.95 -5.65
N ASP A 180 12.89 -1.25 -4.64
CA ASP A 180 13.67 -0.97 -3.42
C ASP A 180 13.92 -2.22 -2.57
N LEU A 181 13.01 -3.20 -2.62
CA LEU A 181 13.16 -4.50 -1.94
C LEU A 181 13.74 -5.61 -2.84
N LYS A 182 13.98 -5.34 -4.14
CA LYS A 182 14.31 -6.35 -5.16
C LYS A 182 15.40 -7.33 -4.73
N ASN A 183 16.54 -6.80 -4.28
CA ASN A 183 17.74 -7.58 -4.00
C ASN A 183 17.77 -8.12 -2.56
N LEU A 184 17.00 -7.54 -1.63
CA LEU A 184 17.06 -7.89 -0.21
C LEU A 184 16.66 -9.34 0.04
N PHE A 185 15.62 -9.82 -0.66
CA PHE A 185 15.16 -11.20 -0.55
C PHE A 185 16.06 -12.18 -1.31
N ASP A 186 16.57 -11.78 -2.49
CA ASP A 186 17.45 -12.62 -3.31
C ASP A 186 18.80 -12.89 -2.62
N GLU A 187 19.42 -11.86 -2.05
CA GLU A 187 20.70 -11.97 -1.30
C GLU A 187 20.60 -12.91 -0.11
N GLN A 188 19.39 -13.04 0.45
CA GLN A 188 19.11 -13.94 1.55
C GLN A 188 18.56 -15.29 1.08
N GLY A 189 18.47 -15.56 -0.23
CA GLY A 189 17.98 -16.82 -0.78
C GLY A 189 16.57 -17.17 -0.29
N VAL A 190 15.69 -16.16 -0.19
CA VAL A 190 14.29 -16.35 0.22
C VAL A 190 13.32 -15.93 -0.86
N ASN A 191 12.13 -16.51 -0.77
CA ASN A 191 11.00 -16.14 -1.59
C ASN A 191 10.76 -14.63 -1.55
N ARG A 192 10.71 -14.03 -2.74
CA ARG A 192 10.34 -12.62 -2.89
C ARG A 192 8.90 -12.40 -2.46
N ILE A 193 8.68 -11.27 -1.81
CA ILE A 193 7.35 -10.73 -1.53
C ILE A 193 6.92 -9.87 -2.72
N TYR A 194 5.63 -9.89 -3.02
CA TYR A 194 5.05 -9.09 -4.09
C TYR A 194 3.76 -8.46 -3.62
N THR A 195 3.34 -7.39 -4.28
CA THR A 195 2.01 -6.81 -4.09
C THR A 195 1.07 -7.19 -5.22
N ARG A 196 -0.22 -7.23 -4.92
CA ARG A 196 -1.31 -7.29 -5.90
C ARG A 196 -2.30 -6.20 -5.56
N ILE A 197 -2.64 -5.37 -6.53
CA ILE A 197 -3.51 -4.21 -6.30
C ILE A 197 -4.71 -4.24 -7.24
N GLY A 198 -5.90 -4.02 -6.68
CA GLY A 198 -7.14 -3.86 -7.42
C GLY A 198 -7.77 -2.52 -7.12
N ILE A 199 -8.21 -1.80 -8.16
CA ILE A 199 -8.80 -0.46 -8.01
C ILE A 199 -10.09 -0.40 -8.82
N ASP A 200 -11.15 0.11 -8.21
CA ASP A 200 -12.37 0.43 -8.96
C ASP A 200 -13.02 1.72 -8.49
N PHE A 201 -13.88 2.28 -9.35
CA PHE A 201 -14.61 3.52 -9.12
C PHE A 201 -16.11 3.25 -9.13
N GLY A 202 -16.76 3.53 -8.02
CA GLY A 202 -18.21 3.61 -7.93
C GLY A 202 -18.65 5.06 -8.02
N ASP A 203 -19.57 5.36 -8.93
CA ASP A 203 -20.15 6.70 -9.07
C ASP A 203 -21.19 6.96 -7.95
N ASP A 204 -21.70 8.19 -7.87
CA ASP A 204 -22.63 8.67 -6.84
C ASP A 204 -23.90 7.79 -6.76
N GLU A 205 -24.45 7.40 -7.91
CA GLU A 205 -25.65 6.56 -7.98
C GLU A 205 -25.37 5.09 -7.62
N ASP A 206 -24.14 4.62 -7.83
CA ASP A 206 -23.73 3.21 -7.63
C ASP A 206 -23.12 2.94 -6.25
N THR A 207 -23.06 3.97 -5.39
CA THR A 207 -22.34 3.93 -4.13
C THR A 207 -23.11 4.60 -3.01
N ILE A 208 -23.56 3.80 -2.05
CA ILE A 208 -24.13 4.31 -0.80
C ILE A 208 -23.13 4.21 0.34
N TRP A 209 -23.10 5.24 1.18
CA TRP A 209 -22.42 5.27 2.47
C TRP A 209 -23.44 5.13 3.58
N HIS A 210 -23.16 4.24 4.54
CA HIS A 210 -24.00 4.05 5.71
C HIS A 210 -23.21 3.37 6.84
N ASP A 211 -23.75 3.40 8.05
CA ASP A 211 -23.25 2.58 9.14
C ASP A 211 -23.72 1.12 8.95
N THR A 212 -22.83 0.16 9.16
CA THR A 212 -23.12 -1.28 9.08
C THR A 212 -22.51 -2.01 10.27
N GLY A 213 -23.24 -2.98 10.83
CA GLY A 213 -22.85 -3.72 12.02
C GLY A 213 -23.77 -3.48 13.21
N ALA A 214 -23.28 -3.73 14.43
CA ALA A 214 -24.07 -3.67 15.65
C ALA A 214 -23.32 -2.97 16.80
N GLY A 215 -23.90 -1.87 17.30
CA GLY A 215 -23.33 -1.09 18.41
C GLY A 215 -21.93 -0.58 18.09
N GLU A 216 -20.98 -0.81 19.00
CA GLU A 216 -19.57 -0.45 18.79
C GLU A 216 -18.89 -1.33 17.72
N CYS A 217 -19.42 -2.53 17.47
CA CYS A 217 -18.99 -3.39 16.37
C CYS A 217 -19.69 -3.00 15.06
N SER A 218 -19.58 -1.72 14.69
CA SER A 218 -20.08 -1.19 13.42
C SER A 218 -19.04 -0.28 12.75
N GLU A 219 -19.21 -0.03 11.48
CA GLU A 219 -18.35 0.85 10.70
C GLU A 219 -19.15 1.61 9.64
N VAL A 220 -18.75 2.85 9.38
CA VAL A 220 -19.25 3.57 8.21
C VAL A 220 -18.46 3.11 6.99
N THR A 221 -19.15 2.52 6.03
CA THR A 221 -18.53 1.94 4.83
C THR A 221 -19.46 2.08 3.62
N THR A 222 -18.98 1.66 2.46
CA THR A 222 -19.76 1.65 1.24
C THR A 222 -20.47 0.33 1.01
N THR A 223 -21.68 0.40 0.49
CA THR A 223 -22.29 -0.69 -0.27
C THR A 223 -22.27 -0.29 -1.74
N SER A 224 -21.42 -0.97 -2.52
CA SER A 224 -21.26 -0.75 -3.95
C SER A 224 -20.75 -2.00 -4.64
N LEU A 225 -21.26 -2.26 -5.86
CA LEU A 225 -20.70 -3.28 -6.75
C LEU A 225 -19.21 -3.00 -6.99
N HIS A 226 -18.82 -1.75 -7.18
CA HIS A 226 -17.44 -1.34 -7.50
C HIS A 226 -16.49 -1.56 -6.33
N THR A 227 -16.91 -1.26 -5.10
CA THR A 227 -16.12 -1.62 -3.91
C THR A 227 -15.88 -3.13 -3.82
N SER A 228 -16.90 -3.94 -4.13
CA SER A 228 -16.77 -5.40 -4.17
C SER A 228 -15.89 -5.89 -5.33
N LEU A 229 -15.95 -5.23 -6.49
CA LEU A 229 -15.14 -5.56 -7.66
C LEU A 229 -13.67 -5.23 -7.43
N ALA A 230 -13.32 -4.14 -6.72
CA ALA A 230 -11.93 -3.80 -6.41
C ALA A 230 -11.15 -4.96 -5.77
N SER A 231 -11.76 -5.69 -4.82
CA SER A 231 -11.15 -6.89 -4.22
C SER A 231 -11.02 -8.05 -5.24
N LYS A 232 -12.02 -8.25 -6.10
CA LYS A 232 -11.93 -9.25 -7.17
C LYS A 232 -10.85 -8.91 -8.19
N LEU A 233 -10.70 -7.64 -8.56
CA LEU A 233 -9.65 -7.14 -9.45
C LEU A 233 -8.25 -7.38 -8.84
N GLN A 234 -8.10 -7.12 -7.54
CA GLN A 234 -6.85 -7.41 -6.80
C GLN A 234 -6.46 -8.89 -6.93
N SER A 235 -7.43 -9.82 -6.81
CA SER A 235 -7.16 -11.26 -6.96
C SER A 235 -6.63 -11.65 -8.35
N GLN A 236 -7.00 -10.88 -9.38
CA GLN A 236 -6.61 -11.09 -10.78
C GLN A 236 -5.25 -10.48 -11.13
N ALA A 237 -4.69 -9.63 -10.26
CA ALA A 237 -3.41 -9.01 -10.50
C ALA A 237 -2.27 -10.04 -10.46
N GLU A 238 -1.31 -9.87 -11.37
CA GLU A 238 -0.03 -10.60 -11.33
C GLU A 238 0.88 -10.04 -10.22
N SER A 239 2.02 -10.67 -9.97
CA SER A 239 2.98 -10.18 -8.97
C SER A 239 3.48 -8.78 -9.33
N ASN A 240 3.34 -7.82 -8.41
CA ASN A 240 3.56 -6.39 -8.61
C ASN A 240 2.69 -5.79 -9.74
N GLY A 241 1.50 -6.37 -9.95
CA GLY A 241 0.50 -5.91 -10.91
C GLY A 241 -0.56 -5.01 -10.27
N ILE A 242 -1.17 -4.17 -11.11
CA ILE A 242 -2.34 -3.36 -10.77
C ILE A 242 -3.42 -3.66 -11.79
N VAL A 243 -4.60 -4.05 -11.32
CA VAL A 243 -5.78 -4.29 -12.16
C VAL A 243 -6.84 -3.27 -11.82
N VAL A 244 -7.39 -2.61 -12.84
CA VAL A 244 -8.44 -1.60 -12.68
C VAL A 244 -9.75 -2.05 -13.30
N GLY A 245 -10.86 -1.57 -12.74
CA GLY A 245 -12.20 -1.76 -13.29
C GLY A 245 -12.47 -0.88 -14.51
N HIS A 246 -13.53 -1.22 -15.25
CA HIS A 246 -13.89 -0.51 -16.47
C HIS A 246 -14.21 0.98 -16.25
N HIS A 247 -14.79 1.34 -15.11
CA HIS A 247 -15.12 2.74 -14.81
C HIS A 247 -13.86 3.60 -14.65
N VAL A 248 -12.82 3.07 -13.99
CA VAL A 248 -11.52 3.76 -13.88
C VAL A 248 -10.94 4.01 -15.28
N TYR A 249 -10.99 3.02 -16.17
CA TYR A 249 -10.55 3.14 -17.55
C TYR A 249 -11.36 4.19 -18.35
N GLN A 250 -12.68 4.20 -18.23
CA GLN A 250 -13.56 5.17 -18.93
C GLN A 250 -13.27 6.62 -18.53
N LEU A 251 -12.90 6.86 -17.28
CA LEU A 251 -12.49 8.18 -16.80
C LEU A 251 -11.03 8.52 -17.13
N LYS A 252 -10.33 7.66 -17.90
CA LYS A 252 -8.93 7.84 -18.32
C LYS A 252 -8.72 7.61 -19.82
N LEU A 253 -9.75 7.77 -20.65
CA LEU A 253 -9.67 7.51 -22.10
C LEU A 253 -8.58 8.31 -22.83
N THR A 254 -8.20 9.49 -22.34
CA THR A 254 -7.10 10.29 -22.90
C THR A 254 -5.71 9.67 -22.67
N HIS A 255 -5.62 8.60 -21.87
CA HIS A 255 -4.39 7.92 -21.46
C HIS A 255 -4.56 6.40 -21.60
N GLU A 256 -5.26 5.95 -22.64
CA GLU A 256 -5.56 4.53 -22.87
C GLU A 256 -4.30 3.66 -23.02
N ASP A 257 -3.16 4.25 -23.36
CA ASP A 257 -1.87 3.57 -23.54
C ASP A 257 -1.31 2.96 -22.25
N TYR A 258 -1.85 3.35 -21.09
CA TYR A 258 -1.54 2.72 -19.80
C TYR A 258 -2.43 1.51 -19.48
N PHE A 259 -3.50 1.25 -20.24
CA PHE A 259 -4.48 0.23 -19.90
C PHE A 259 -4.51 -0.87 -20.97
N LYS A 260 -4.22 -2.10 -20.54
CA LYS A 260 -4.33 -3.28 -21.41
C LYS A 260 -5.54 -4.10 -20.99
N TYR A 261 -6.46 -4.35 -21.92
CA TYR A 261 -7.60 -5.23 -21.66
C TYR A 261 -7.13 -6.59 -21.11
N LYS A 262 -7.80 -7.05 -20.04
CA LYS A 262 -7.48 -8.28 -19.34
C LYS A 262 -8.71 -9.17 -19.25
N LYS A 263 -8.58 -10.41 -19.72
CA LYS A 263 -9.61 -11.44 -19.51
C LYS A 263 -9.66 -11.89 -18.05
N TYR A 264 -10.86 -12.15 -17.56
CA TYR A 264 -11.09 -12.71 -16.24
C TYR A 264 -10.73 -14.20 -16.21
N LYS A 265 -9.90 -14.60 -15.25
CA LYS A 265 -9.49 -15.99 -15.04
C LYS A 265 -10.13 -16.53 -13.77
N LYS A 266 -11.00 -17.51 -13.93
CA LYS A 266 -11.61 -18.26 -12.82
C LYS A 266 -11.49 -19.75 -13.09
N ASP A 267 -10.86 -20.46 -12.17
CA ASP A 267 -10.72 -21.93 -12.24
C ASP A 267 -10.12 -22.43 -13.57
N GLY A 268 -9.17 -21.68 -14.12
CA GLY A 268 -8.51 -21.98 -15.40
C GLY A 268 -9.30 -21.59 -16.65
N VAL A 269 -10.54 -21.10 -16.50
CA VAL A 269 -11.37 -20.62 -17.62
C VAL A 269 -11.20 -19.12 -17.80
N GLU A 270 -10.93 -18.70 -19.04
CA GLU A 270 -10.92 -17.28 -19.42
C GLU A 270 -12.32 -16.82 -19.82
N LYS A 271 -12.75 -15.69 -19.27
CA LYS A 271 -13.98 -14.98 -19.62
C LYS A 271 -13.66 -13.52 -19.95
N ASP A 272 -14.51 -12.89 -20.75
CA ASP A 272 -14.30 -11.49 -21.13
C ASP A 272 -14.64 -10.50 -20.02
N TYR A 273 -15.49 -10.91 -19.08
CA TYR A 273 -16.05 -10.04 -18.05
C TYR A 273 -15.77 -10.61 -16.66
N ILE A 274 -15.34 -9.73 -15.75
CA ILE A 274 -15.13 -10.08 -14.34
C ILE A 274 -16.45 -10.22 -13.58
N TYR A 275 -17.50 -9.56 -14.08
CA TYR A 275 -18.84 -9.61 -13.53
C TYR A 275 -19.88 -9.35 -14.61
N GLU A 276 -20.98 -10.08 -14.54
CA GLU A 276 -22.08 -10.00 -15.50
C GLU A 276 -23.40 -10.16 -14.75
N ILE A 277 -24.42 -9.41 -15.18
CA ILE A 277 -25.81 -9.63 -14.83
C ILE A 277 -26.54 -9.88 -16.15
N PRO A 278 -26.67 -11.14 -16.59
CA PRO A 278 -27.20 -11.46 -17.92
C PRO A 278 -28.59 -10.89 -18.18
N ASP A 279 -29.47 -10.94 -17.18
CA ASP A 279 -30.87 -10.49 -17.29
C ASP A 279 -30.98 -8.96 -17.46
N GLU A 280 -29.96 -8.22 -17.03
CA GLU A 280 -29.86 -6.76 -17.16
C GLU A 280 -28.94 -6.34 -18.32
N GLY A 281 -28.31 -7.29 -19.01
CA GLY A 281 -27.29 -7.02 -20.03
C GLY A 281 -26.03 -6.34 -19.49
N PHE A 282 -25.84 -6.30 -18.16
CA PHE A 282 -24.68 -5.66 -17.53
C PHE A 282 -23.45 -6.55 -17.66
N ARG A 283 -22.33 -5.97 -18.13
CA ARG A 283 -21.07 -6.68 -18.36
C ARG A 283 -19.89 -5.80 -18.01
N TYR A 284 -19.08 -6.24 -17.06
CA TYR A 284 -17.99 -5.44 -16.50
C TYR A 284 -16.61 -5.98 -16.88
N LYS A 285 -15.78 -5.13 -17.47
CA LYS A 285 -14.41 -5.46 -17.91
C LYS A 285 -13.37 -5.07 -16.88
N GLN A 286 -12.15 -5.57 -17.07
CA GLN A 286 -10.97 -5.22 -16.27
C GLN A 286 -9.75 -4.99 -17.17
N TYR A 287 -8.77 -4.25 -16.65
CA TYR A 287 -7.60 -3.84 -17.39
C TYR A 287 -6.35 -3.96 -16.52
N ASP A 288 -5.27 -4.52 -17.06
CA ASP A 288 -3.94 -4.39 -16.48
C ASP A 288 -3.47 -2.94 -16.67
N PHE A 289 -3.09 -2.29 -15.57
CA PHE A 289 -2.58 -0.92 -15.58
C PHE A 289 -1.05 -0.93 -15.57
N ASN A 290 -0.44 -0.31 -16.59
CA ASN A 290 1.00 -0.20 -16.76
C ASN A 290 1.57 0.94 -15.90
N TRP A 291 1.68 0.67 -14.60
CA TRP A 291 2.13 1.62 -13.61
C TRP A 291 3.58 2.09 -13.81
N GLU A 292 4.45 1.26 -14.37
CA GLU A 292 5.84 1.64 -14.66
C GLU A 292 5.91 2.71 -15.74
N ARG A 293 5.16 2.51 -16.83
CA ARG A 293 5.05 3.50 -17.90
C ARG A 293 4.36 4.76 -17.40
N TYR A 294 3.33 4.61 -16.56
CA TYR A 294 2.63 5.74 -15.94
C TYR A 294 3.56 6.62 -15.10
N LEU A 295 4.39 6.03 -14.22
CA LEU A 295 5.36 6.79 -13.43
C LEU A 295 6.44 7.42 -14.31
N LYS A 296 6.99 6.69 -15.30
CA LYS A 296 8.03 7.22 -16.20
C LYS A 296 7.56 8.38 -17.08
N ASN A 297 6.28 8.43 -17.40
CA ASN A 297 5.69 9.49 -18.22
C ASN A 297 5.14 10.65 -17.39
N HIS A 298 5.20 10.57 -16.05
CA HIS A 298 4.75 11.65 -15.19
C HIS A 298 5.68 12.87 -15.33
N PRO A 299 5.18 14.11 -15.53
CA PRO A 299 6.02 15.28 -15.84
C PRO A 299 7.09 15.62 -14.80
N LEU A 300 6.88 15.20 -13.56
CA LEU A 300 7.76 15.49 -12.42
C LEU A 300 8.58 14.27 -11.99
N ILE A 301 8.56 13.18 -12.75
CA ILE A 301 9.33 11.97 -12.46
C ILE A 301 10.32 11.73 -13.60
N THR A 302 11.58 11.53 -13.25
CA THR A 302 12.64 11.10 -14.16
C THR A 302 13.27 9.81 -13.64
N THR A 303 14.22 9.24 -14.38
CA THR A 303 14.95 8.05 -13.97
C THR A 303 16.45 8.26 -14.05
N ASP A 304 17.20 7.71 -13.09
CA ASP A 304 18.67 7.65 -13.19
C ASP A 304 19.14 6.52 -14.13
N GLU A 305 20.47 6.38 -14.27
CA GLU A 305 21.11 5.37 -15.12
C GLU A 305 20.79 3.92 -14.69
N GLU A 306 20.45 3.72 -13.42
CA GLU A 306 20.07 2.41 -12.85
C GLU A 306 18.55 2.15 -12.97
N GLY A 307 17.79 3.14 -13.44
CA GLY A 307 16.33 3.09 -13.59
C GLY A 307 15.55 3.43 -12.32
N ASN A 308 16.20 3.95 -11.28
CA ASN A 308 15.53 4.42 -10.07
C ASN A 308 14.81 5.74 -10.34
N LEU A 309 13.67 5.97 -9.69
CA LEU A 309 12.91 7.21 -9.87
C LEU A 309 13.61 8.38 -9.16
N ILE A 310 13.73 9.50 -9.88
CA ILE A 310 14.11 10.80 -9.35
C ILE A 310 12.89 11.72 -9.47
N LEU A 311 12.41 12.24 -8.35
CA LEU A 311 11.27 13.15 -8.30
C LEU A 311 11.77 14.60 -8.36
N SER A 312 11.35 15.32 -9.41
CA SER A 312 11.78 16.68 -9.71
C SER A 312 10.93 17.69 -8.96
N GLY A 313 11.51 18.41 -8.01
CA GLY A 313 10.84 19.49 -7.28
C GLY A 313 11.34 19.65 -5.86
N ASN A 314 10.94 20.73 -5.20
CA ASN A 314 11.19 20.91 -3.77
C ASN A 314 10.03 20.26 -2.98
N PRO A 315 10.32 19.34 -2.03
CA PRO A 315 9.31 18.81 -1.13
C PRO A 315 8.55 19.93 -0.43
N LYS A 316 7.22 19.86 -0.42
CA LYS A 316 6.38 20.79 0.33
C LYS A 316 6.26 20.29 1.77
N HIS A 317 7.10 20.79 2.66
CA HIS A 317 6.94 20.56 4.10
C HIS A 317 5.82 21.45 4.68
N ASN A 318 4.57 21.12 4.36
CA ASN A 318 3.43 21.98 4.68
C ASN A 318 2.72 21.69 6.01
N SER A 319 3.06 20.62 6.74
CA SER A 319 2.45 20.40 8.05
C SER A 319 3.06 21.34 9.09
N THR A 320 2.22 22.18 9.69
CA THR A 320 2.58 23.09 10.80
C THR A 320 3.10 22.31 12.02
N HIS A 321 2.61 21.08 12.21
CA HIS A 321 3.16 20.15 13.21
C HIS A 321 4.57 19.69 12.84
N ILE A 322 4.81 19.31 11.58
CA ILE A 322 6.13 18.88 11.09
C ILE A 322 7.17 20.00 11.26
N ASN A 323 6.85 21.25 10.90
CA ASN A 323 7.78 22.38 11.02
C ASN A 323 8.27 22.65 12.46
N THR A 324 7.48 22.26 13.46
CA THR A 324 7.88 22.39 14.88
C THR A 324 8.90 21.33 15.28
N PHE A 325 8.94 20.18 14.59
CA PHE A 325 9.82 19.05 14.89
C PHE A 325 10.95 18.85 13.88
N ILE A 326 10.95 19.52 12.71
CA ILE A 326 12.01 19.43 11.69
C ILE A 326 13.42 19.55 12.32
N PRO A 327 13.74 20.56 13.15
CA PRO A 327 15.09 20.68 13.72
C PRO A 327 15.46 19.54 14.67
N GLN A 328 14.47 18.89 15.30
CA GLN A 328 14.66 17.76 16.21
C GLN A 328 14.75 16.44 15.44
N LEU A 329 14.00 16.31 14.33
CA LEU A 329 13.99 15.16 13.44
C LEU A 329 15.20 15.14 12.50
N GLU A 330 15.67 16.29 12.00
CA GLU A 330 16.95 16.42 11.27
C GLU A 330 18.14 16.04 12.16
N LYS A 331 18.12 16.49 13.43
CA LYS A 331 19.09 16.05 14.44
C LYS A 331 18.99 14.56 14.71
N ASN A 332 17.77 14.01 14.72
CA ASN A 332 17.55 12.57 14.88
C ASN A 332 17.94 11.79 13.62
N VAL A 333 17.87 12.33 12.40
CA VAL A 333 18.36 11.67 11.17
C VAL A 333 19.89 11.67 11.14
N GLU A 334 20.54 12.75 11.58
CA GLU A 334 22.00 12.80 11.76
C GLU A 334 22.47 11.90 12.92
N GLN A 335 21.66 11.75 13.98
CA GLN A 335 21.95 10.86 15.12
C GLN A 335 21.44 9.43 14.94
N TYR A 336 20.52 9.18 14.01
CA TYR A 336 20.07 7.86 13.59
C TYR A 336 21.17 7.28 12.73
N LYS A 337 22.18 6.75 13.43
CA LYS A 337 23.04 5.74 12.86
C LYS A 337 22.11 4.56 12.57
N PRO A 338 21.91 4.14 11.30
CA PRO A 338 21.40 2.78 11.08
C PRO A 338 22.25 1.87 11.95
N TYR A 339 21.64 0.91 12.65
CA TYR A 339 22.34 -0.01 13.55
C TYR A 339 23.43 -0.77 12.78
N LEU A 340 24.59 -0.11 12.65
CA LEU A 340 25.84 -0.52 12.07
C LEU A 340 26.88 -0.07 13.08
N LYS A 341 27.14 -0.97 14.02
CA LYS A 341 28.51 -1.26 14.43
C LYS A 341 28.77 -2.70 14.12
#